data_AF-A0A940ZUG3-F1
#
_entry.id   AF-A0A940ZUG3-F1
#
_cell.length_a   1.000
_cell.length_b   1.000
_cell.length_c   1.000
_cell.angle_alpha   90.00
_cell.angle_beta   90.00
_cell.angle_gamma   90.00
#
_symmetry.space_group_name_H-M   'P 1'
#
loop_
_entity.id
_entity.type
_entity.pdbx_description
1 polymer ?
#
loop_
_entity_poly.entity_id
_entity_poly.type
_entity_poly.pdbx_seq_one_letter_code
_entity_poly.pdbx_strand_id
1 'polypeptide(L)'
;MKLQMLAKTILRNLWILLLPLPFGLQRLLASHPDWVEQVYVRRFFPLISAPLRTLSSIPPFSITEIVTILAPGLLLILLYFLFQAIRRKRWLAWLKKVAWPSIWILTVIAWLFILLHGLNYVREPVARSFSLPV
;
A
#
# COMPACT_ATOMS: atom_id res chain seq x y z
N MET A 1 -14.12 15.61 30.36
CA MET A 1 -14.60 15.84 28.98
C MET A 1 -13.47 16.11 27.96
N LYS A 2 -12.56 17.08 28.17
CA LYS A 2 -11.45 17.37 27.23
C LYS A 2 -10.45 16.20 27.04
N LEU A 3 -10.11 15.48 28.12
CA LEU A 3 -9.17 14.36 28.06
C LEU A 3 -9.69 13.18 27.22
N GLN A 4 -10.98 12.85 27.34
CA GLN A 4 -11.61 11.79 26.53
C GLN A 4 -11.70 12.17 25.04
N MET A 5 -11.97 13.45 24.71
CA MET A 5 -11.91 13.93 23.33
C MET A 5 -10.50 13.91 22.75
N LEU A 6 -9.49 14.24 23.56
CA LEU A 6 -8.09 14.19 23.16
C LEU A 6 -7.65 12.74 22.89
N ALA A 7 -7.93 11.82 23.81
CA ALA A 7 -7.62 10.40 23.67
C ALA A 7 -8.30 9.79 22.43
N LYS A 8 -9.57 10.11 22.18
CA LYS A 8 -10.29 9.65 20.98
C LYS A 8 -9.71 10.20 19.68
N THR A 9 -9.20 11.43 19.71
CA THR A 9 -8.51 12.04 18.56
C THR A 9 -7.14 11.43 18.32
N ILE A 10 -6.39 11.13 19.38
CA ILE A 10 -5.09 10.43 19.31
C ILE A 10 -5.28 9.01 18.80
N LEU A 11 -6.19 8.23 19.38
CA LEU A 11 -6.51 6.86 18.92
C LEU A 11 -6.94 6.86 17.46
N ARG A 12 -7.80 7.82 17.08
CA ARG A 12 -8.20 7.99 15.68
C ARG A 12 -6.99 8.24 14.79
N ASN A 13 -5.97 8.95 15.25
CA ASN A 13 -4.84 9.38 14.43
C ASN A 13 -3.63 8.43 14.42
N LEU A 14 -3.66 7.31 15.15
CA LEU A 14 -2.56 6.34 15.20
C LEU A 14 -2.16 5.78 13.82
N TRP A 15 -3.09 5.79 12.86
CA TRP A 15 -2.87 5.31 11.49
C TRP A 15 -1.80 6.09 10.72
N ILE A 16 -1.56 7.35 11.09
CA ILE A 16 -0.45 8.14 10.53
C ILE A 16 0.88 7.46 10.87
N LEU A 17 1.01 6.94 12.09
CA LEU A 17 2.23 6.28 12.56
C LEU A 17 2.44 4.92 11.89
N LEU A 18 1.39 4.29 11.36
CA LEU A 18 1.46 3.01 10.67
C LEU A 18 1.93 3.14 9.22
N LEU A 19 1.84 4.33 8.61
CA LEU A 19 2.23 4.56 7.22
C LEU A 19 3.74 4.34 6.94
N PRO A 20 4.70 4.81 7.77
CA PRO A 20 6.12 4.57 7.53
C PRO A 20 6.60 3.16 7.89
N LEU A 21 5.86 2.43 8.73
CA LEU A 21 6.25 1.09 9.21
C LEU A 21 6.53 0.05 8.11
N PRO A 22 5.72 -0.10 7.04
CA PRO A 22 6.00 -1.10 6.02
C PRO A 22 7.33 -0.83 5.29
N PHE A 23 7.70 0.43 5.06
CA PHE A 23 8.99 0.78 4.48
C PHE A 23 10.15 0.51 5.46
N GLY A 24 9.94 0.78 6.76
CA GLY A 24 10.88 0.40 7.80
C GLY A 24 11.11 -1.11 7.87
N LEU A 25 10.02 -1.89 7.81
CA LEU A 25 10.07 -3.35 7.75
C LEU A 25 10.87 -3.85 6.54
N GLN A 26 10.60 -3.29 5.35
CA GLN A 26 11.36 -3.64 4.15
C GLN A 26 12.85 -3.35 4.32
N ARG A 27 13.20 -2.17 4.87
CA ARG A 27 14.59 -1.78 5.09
C ARG A 27 15.30 -2.67 6.13
N LEU A 28 14.60 -3.07 7.19
CA LEU A 28 15.11 -3.99 8.20
C LEU A 28 15.36 -5.38 7.64
N LEU A 29 14.45 -5.88 6.80
CA LEU A 29 14.60 -7.17 6.15
C LEU A 29 15.64 -7.16 5.02
N ALA A 30 15.97 -5.98 4.49
CA ALA A 30 16.99 -5.81 3.43
C ALA A 30 18.38 -6.31 3.82
N SER A 31 18.70 -6.37 5.12
CA SER A 31 19.97 -6.92 5.62
C SER A 31 19.94 -8.45 5.80
N HIS A 32 18.79 -9.10 5.62
CA HIS A 32 18.62 -10.54 5.83
C HIS A 32 17.91 -11.23 4.63
N PRO A 33 18.45 -11.09 3.40
CA PRO A 33 17.85 -11.64 2.18
C PRO A 33 17.61 -13.17 2.24
N ASP A 34 18.52 -13.92 2.86
CA ASP A 34 18.37 -15.38 3.06
C ASP A 34 17.12 -15.72 3.87
N TRP A 35 16.86 -14.98 4.95
CA TRP A 35 15.66 -15.18 5.78
C TRP A 35 14.40 -14.85 4.98
N VAL A 36 14.43 -13.75 4.21
CA VAL A 36 13.30 -13.34 3.38
C VAL A 36 12.98 -14.41 2.34
N GLU A 37 13.98 -14.99 1.69
CA GLU A 37 13.79 -16.10 0.74
C GLU A 37 13.21 -17.35 1.43
N GLN A 38 13.85 -17.83 2.51
CA GLN A 38 13.51 -19.11 3.14
C GLN A 38 12.19 -19.09 3.92
N VAL A 39 11.88 -17.97 4.56
CA VAL A 39 10.72 -17.83 5.44
C VAL A 39 9.60 -17.10 4.69
N TYR A 40 9.84 -15.86 4.28
CA TYR A 40 8.77 -15.04 3.71
C TYR A 40 8.36 -15.50 2.30
N VAL A 41 9.28 -15.56 1.33
CA VAL A 41 8.96 -15.86 -0.08
C VAL A 41 8.48 -17.30 -0.25
N ARG A 42 9.13 -18.27 0.39
CA ARG A 42 8.79 -19.69 0.23
C ARG A 42 7.60 -20.16 1.05
N ARG A 43 7.30 -19.54 2.21
CA ARG A 43 6.23 -20.00 3.11
C ARG A 43 5.08 -19.02 3.23
N PHE A 44 5.34 -17.76 3.56
CA PHE A 44 4.27 -16.78 3.83
C PHE A 44 3.64 -16.21 2.56
N PHE A 45 4.46 -15.82 1.59
CA PHE A 45 4.00 -15.16 0.36
C PHE A 45 2.99 -16.01 -0.44
N PRO A 46 3.16 -17.34 -0.62
CA PRO A 46 2.19 -18.16 -1.33
C PRO A 46 0.82 -18.18 -0.64
N LEU A 47 0.80 -18.17 0.70
CA LEU A 47 -0.45 -18.19 1.48
C LEU A 47 -1.24 -16.89 1.31
N ILE A 48 -0.57 -15.74 1.40
CA ILE A 48 -1.24 -14.44 1.31
C ILE A 48 -1.57 -14.04 -0.12
N SER A 49 -0.81 -14.53 -1.11
CA SER A 49 -1.02 -14.21 -2.52
C SER A 49 -2.01 -15.16 -3.20
N ALA A 50 -2.23 -16.37 -2.69
CA ALA A 50 -3.14 -17.35 -3.30
C ALA A 50 -4.55 -16.80 -3.54
N PRO A 51 -5.24 -16.13 -2.58
CA PRO A 51 -6.56 -15.57 -2.83
C PRO A 51 -6.56 -14.54 -3.96
N LEU A 52 -5.54 -13.67 -3.99
CA LEU A 52 -5.41 -12.65 -5.02
C LEU A 52 -5.13 -13.25 -6.39
N ARG A 53 -4.28 -14.29 -6.45
CA ARG A 53 -4.00 -15.03 -7.68
C ARG A 53 -5.25 -15.69 -8.23
N THR A 54 -6.01 -16.38 -7.37
CA THR A 54 -7.27 -17.03 -7.76
C THR A 54 -8.30 -16.01 -8.24
N LEU A 55 -8.49 -14.90 -7.53
CA LEU A 55 -9.43 -13.86 -7.93
C LEU A 55 -9.02 -13.19 -9.24
N SER A 56 -7.72 -12.94 -9.43
CA SER A 56 -7.19 -12.34 -10.65
C SER A 56 -7.22 -13.28 -11.85
N SER A 57 -7.31 -14.60 -11.63
CA SER A 57 -7.37 -15.59 -12.71
C SER A 57 -8.78 -15.91 -13.20
N ILE A 58 -9.82 -15.46 -12.49
CA ILE A 58 -11.23 -15.67 -12.90
C ILE A 58 -11.55 -14.89 -14.19
N PRO A 59 -11.34 -13.55 -14.26
CA PRO A 59 -11.60 -12.81 -15.48
C PRO A 59 -10.51 -13.04 -16.54
N PRO A 60 -10.83 -12.87 -17.84
CA PRO A 60 -9.85 -12.93 -18.93
C PRO A 60 -8.99 -11.67 -19.04
N PHE A 61 -8.93 -10.84 -17.99
CA PHE A 61 -8.17 -9.60 -17.93
C PHE A 61 -7.52 -9.44 -16.55
N SER A 62 -6.41 -8.72 -16.51
CA SER A 62 -5.66 -8.43 -15.29
C SER A 62 -6.26 -7.28 -14.49
N ILE A 63 -6.03 -7.28 -13.17
CA ILE A 63 -6.35 -6.12 -12.31
C ILE A 63 -5.63 -4.86 -12.79
N THR A 64 -4.41 -4.99 -13.32
CA THR A 64 -3.63 -3.86 -13.84
C THR A 64 -4.28 -3.22 -15.05
N GLU A 65 -4.90 -3.98 -15.96
CA GLU A 65 -5.66 -3.42 -17.08
C GLU A 65 -6.86 -2.61 -16.60
N ILE A 66 -7.61 -3.11 -15.61
CA ILE A 66 -8.72 -2.36 -14.99
C ILE A 66 -8.22 -1.03 -14.45
N VAL A 67 -7.13 -1.05 -13.67
CA VAL A 67 -6.55 0.17 -13.09
C VAL A 67 -6.08 1.11 -14.18
N THR A 68 -5.46 0.60 -15.25
CA THR A 68 -4.96 1.41 -16.37
C THR A 68 -6.09 2.15 -17.08
N ILE A 69 -7.25 1.51 -17.25
CA ILE A 69 -8.43 2.13 -17.88
C ILE A 69 -9.13 3.11 -16.93
N LEU A 70 -9.29 2.75 -15.65
CA LEU A 70 -10.07 3.55 -14.70
C LEU A 70 -9.30 4.72 -14.08
N ALA A 71 -7.99 4.58 -13.87
CA ALA A 71 -7.19 5.57 -13.16
C ALA A 71 -7.20 6.96 -13.81
N PRO A 72 -7.13 7.11 -15.15
CA PRO A 72 -7.23 8.43 -15.80
C PRO A 72 -8.59 9.10 -15.51
N GLY A 73 -9.69 8.35 -15.58
CA GLY A 73 -11.03 8.87 -15.29
C GLY A 73 -11.17 9.31 -13.83
N LEU A 74 -10.70 8.49 -12.89
CA LEU A 74 -10.68 8.84 -11.47
C LEU A 74 -9.82 10.08 -11.18
N LEU A 75 -8.68 10.22 -11.86
CA LEU A 75 -7.82 11.39 -11.76
C LEU A 75 -8.53 12.65 -12.27
N LEU A 76 -9.21 12.58 -13.42
CA LEU A 76 -9.99 13.71 -13.95
C LEU A 76 -11.12 14.13 -13.00
N ILE A 77 -11.84 13.17 -12.41
CA ILE A 77 -12.87 13.45 -11.41
C ILE A 77 -12.26 14.14 -10.18
N LEU A 78 -11.14 13.65 -9.68
CA LEU A 78 -10.42 14.25 -8.55
C LEU A 78 -10.01 15.69 -8.85
N LEU A 79 -9.41 15.93 -10.02
CA LEU A 79 -8.98 17.26 -10.47
C LEU A 79 -10.17 18.21 -10.64
N TYR A 80 -11.29 17.73 -11.17
CA TYR A 80 -12.52 18.52 -11.29
C TYR A 80 -13.02 18.98 -9.92
N PHE A 81 -13.13 18.08 -8.93
CA PHE A 81 -13.58 18.45 -7.59
C PHE A 81 -12.60 19.38 -6.88
N LEU A 82 -11.30 19.17 -7.07
CA LEU A 82 -10.27 20.06 -6.56
C LEU A 82 -10.41 21.47 -7.16
N PHE A 83 -10.54 21.57 -8.48
CA PHE A 83 -10.75 22.84 -9.18
C PHE A 83 -11.99 23.58 -8.66
N GLN A 84 -13.11 22.87 -8.50
CA GLN A 84 -14.34 23.46 -7.95
C GLN A 84 -14.18 23.92 -6.50
N ALA A 85 -13.41 23.18 -5.68
CA ALA A 85 -13.13 23.55 -4.30
C ALA A 85 -12.25 24.82 -4.22
N ILE A 86 -11.25 24.94 -5.09
CA ILE A 86 -10.40 26.12 -5.22
C ILE A 86 -11.23 27.32 -5.66
N ARG A 87 -12.01 27.19 -6.75
CA ARG A 87 -12.86 28.26 -7.30
C ARG A 87 -13.84 28.80 -6.26
N ARG A 88 -14.40 27.94 -5.42
CA ARG A 88 -15.35 28.32 -4.35
C ARG A 88 -14.66 28.78 -3.05
N LYS A 89 -13.33 28.88 -3.01
CA LYS A 89 -12.53 29.18 -1.81
C LYS A 89 -12.79 28.21 -0.63
N ARG A 90 -13.21 26.97 -0.93
CA ARG A 90 -13.51 25.90 0.05
C ARG A 90 -12.45 24.81 0.08
N TRP A 91 -11.29 25.04 -0.52
CA TRP A 91 -10.22 24.05 -0.67
C TRP A 91 -9.72 23.51 0.68
N LEU A 92 -9.61 24.35 1.73
CA LEU A 92 -9.24 23.89 3.08
C LEU A 92 -10.26 22.92 3.68
N ALA A 93 -11.56 23.19 3.49
CA ALA A 93 -12.63 22.33 3.97
C ALA A 93 -12.69 21.03 3.17
N TRP A 94 -12.44 21.09 1.87
CA TRP A 94 -12.31 19.91 1.02
C TRP A 94 -11.10 19.06 1.43
N LEU A 95 -9.93 19.69 1.63
CA LEU A 95 -8.70 19.03 2.07
C LEU A 95 -8.90 18.29 3.39
N LYS A 96 -9.54 18.92 4.39
CA LYS A 96 -9.85 18.26 5.67
C LYS A 96 -10.75 17.02 5.50
N LYS A 97 -11.67 17.04 4.52
CA LYS A 97 -12.56 15.92 4.22
C LYS A 97 -11.83 14.76 3.54
N VAL A 98 -10.88 15.05 2.65
CA VAL A 98 -10.17 14.01 1.88
C VAL A 98 -8.91 13.50 2.55
N ALA A 99 -8.18 14.35 3.29
CA ALA A 99 -6.88 14.01 3.86
C ALA A 99 -6.94 12.81 4.81
N TRP A 100 -7.95 12.78 5.68
CA TRP A 100 -8.06 11.72 6.68
C TRP A 100 -8.33 10.33 6.05
N PRO A 101 -9.33 10.17 5.16
CA PRO A 101 -9.49 8.96 4.37
C PRO A 101 -8.27 8.62 3.50
N SER A 102 -7.63 9.62 2.88
CA SER A 102 -6.46 9.38 2.03
C SER A 102 -5.29 8.78 2.78
N ILE A 103 -4.97 9.27 3.99
CA ILE A 103 -3.89 8.70 4.82
C ILE A 103 -4.19 7.22 5.10
N TRP A 104 -5.42 6.89 5.46
CA TRP A 104 -5.83 5.52 5.70
C TRP A 104 -5.68 4.62 4.48
N ILE A 105 -6.16 5.08 3.33
CA ILE A 105 -6.05 4.34 2.07
C ILE A 105 -4.58 4.14 1.71
N LEU A 106 -3.75 5.18 1.83
CA LEU A 106 -2.31 5.11 1.57
C LEU A 106 -1.60 4.14 2.53
N THR A 107 -1.96 4.13 3.82
CA THR A 107 -1.39 3.17 4.79
C THR A 107 -1.70 1.74 4.38
N VAL A 108 -2.96 1.44 4.05
CA VAL A 108 -3.34 0.09 3.61
C VAL A 108 -2.64 -0.30 2.31
N ILE A 109 -2.59 0.61 1.32
CA ILE A 109 -1.89 0.37 0.05
C ILE A 109 -0.40 0.14 0.29
N ALA A 110 0.25 0.92 1.17
CA ALA A 110 1.67 0.76 1.47
C ALA A 110 1.97 -0.61 2.11
N TRP A 111 1.14 -1.04 3.06
CA TRP A 111 1.25 -2.37 3.66
C TRP A 111 1.04 -3.49 2.64
N LEU A 112 -0.03 -3.41 1.83
CA LEU A 112 -0.30 -4.39 0.78
C LEU A 112 0.84 -4.44 -0.23
N PHE A 113 1.34 -3.28 -0.67
CA PHE A 113 2.44 -3.19 -1.62
C PHE A 113 3.71 -3.83 -1.06
N ILE A 114 4.12 -3.49 0.17
CA ILE A 114 5.31 -4.09 0.76
C ILE A 114 5.14 -5.59 0.99
N LEU A 115 3.99 -6.03 1.53
CA LEU A 115 3.72 -7.43 1.85
C LEU A 115 3.41 -8.31 0.64
N LEU A 116 3.10 -7.76 -0.54
CA LEU A 116 2.86 -8.54 -1.74
C LEU A 116 3.96 -8.38 -2.79
N HIS A 117 4.65 -7.24 -2.80
CA HIS A 117 5.69 -6.94 -3.77
C HIS A 117 7.00 -6.49 -3.13
N GLY A 118 6.99 -5.53 -2.21
CA GLY A 118 8.20 -4.91 -1.69
C GLY A 118 9.20 -5.89 -1.08
N LEU A 119 8.74 -6.85 -0.28
CA LEU A 119 9.61 -7.86 0.32
C LEU A 119 10.12 -8.89 -0.70
N ASN A 120 9.42 -9.12 -1.81
CA ASN A 120 9.93 -9.97 -2.89
C ASN A 120 11.16 -9.37 -3.59
N TYR A 121 11.35 -8.05 -3.55
CA TYR A 121 12.57 -7.40 -4.06
C TYR A 121 13.77 -7.50 -3.12
N VAL A 122 13.55 -7.95 -1.88
CA VAL A 122 14.60 -8.08 -0.86
C VAL A 122 15.25 -9.48 -0.86
N ARG A 123 14.60 -10.47 -1.48
CA ARG A 123 15.07 -11.86 -1.49
C ARG A 123 16.46 -12.02 -2.11
N GLU A 124 17.09 -13.17 -1.84
CA GLU A 124 18.36 -13.56 -2.45
C GLU A 124 18.34 -13.48 -4.00
N PRO A 125 19.45 -13.06 -4.63
CA PRO A 125 19.56 -13.08 -6.08
C PRO A 125 19.27 -14.46 -6.63
N VAL A 126 18.53 -14.51 -7.75
CA VAL A 126 18.14 -15.76 -8.42
C VAL A 126 19.36 -16.65 -8.68
N ALA A 127 20.50 -16.07 -9.06
CA ALA A 127 21.73 -16.82 -9.28
C ALA A 127 22.15 -17.64 -8.05
N ARG A 128 22.10 -17.06 -6.85
CA ARG A 128 22.41 -17.81 -5.61
C ARG A 128 21.29 -18.78 -5.24
N SER A 129 20.03 -18.35 -5.33
CA SER A 129 18.88 -19.19 -5.00
C SER A 129 18.74 -20.44 -5.86
N PHE A 130 19.26 -20.40 -7.10
CA PHE A 130 19.25 -21.51 -8.05
C PHE A 130 20.63 -22.14 -8.28
N SER A 131 21.66 -21.72 -7.52
CA SER A 131 23.04 -22.20 -7.70
C SER A 131 23.57 -22.07 -9.13
N LEU A 132 23.20 -20.98 -9.81
CA LEU A 132 23.68 -20.65 -11.14
C LEU A 132 25.07 -20.01 -11.05
N PRO A 133 25.94 -20.22 -12.05
CA PRO A 133 27.22 -19.51 -12.12
C PRO A 133 26.99 -18.01 -12.18
N VAL A 134 27.75 -17.24 -11.39
CA VAL A 134 27.68 -15.78 -11.27
C VAL A 134 28.96 -15.15 -11.80
#